data_AF-A0A7S3BTY2-F1
#
_entry.id   AF-A0A7S3BTY2-F1
#
_cell.length_a   1.000
_cell.length_b   1.000
_cell.length_c   1.000
_cell.angle_alpha   90.00
_cell.angle_beta   90.00
_cell.angle_gamma   90.00
#
_symmetry.space_group_name_H-M   'P 1'
#
loop_
_entity.id
_entity.type
_entity.pdbx_description
1 polymer ?
#
loop_
_entity_poly.entity_id
_entity_poly.type
_entity_poly.pdbx_seq_one_letter_code
_entity_poly.pdbx_strand_id
1 'polypeptide(L)'
;MLVHLVTHLVVGYTTIRSQAAETTLQAGAPTSAPTAFGTMAHHVVPPNSNGLTAGETCEPVEITLNTQTWASEITWELSGPDGVVAVQSDPVGSYSNYQHYTKHACLPLGMVTLSMHDSFGDGWNGGTLDIT
;
A
#
# COMPACT_ATOMS: atom_id res chain seq x y z
N MET A 1 -5.09 8.17 -14.77
CA MET A 1 -3.64 8.49 -14.88
C MET A 1 -2.98 7.83 -13.68
N LEU A 2 -2.32 6.69 -13.85
CA LEU A 2 -1.70 5.93 -12.75
C LEU A 2 -0.57 6.77 -12.16
N VAL A 3 -0.85 7.49 -11.08
CA VAL A 3 0.17 8.19 -10.32
C VAL A 3 0.94 7.11 -9.59
N HIS A 4 1.97 6.56 -10.25
CA HIS A 4 3.02 5.82 -9.56
C HIS A 4 3.59 6.78 -8.52
N LEU A 5 3.19 6.60 -7.27
CA LEU A 5 3.56 7.48 -6.20
C LEU A 5 4.95 7.10 -5.69
N VAL A 6 5.96 7.10 -6.57
CA VAL A 6 7.36 6.90 -6.21
C VAL A 6 7.75 8.03 -5.27
N THR A 7 7.59 7.80 -3.98
CA THR A 7 7.90 8.78 -2.95
C THR A 7 9.19 8.34 -2.31
N HIS A 8 10.31 8.85 -2.81
CA HIS A 8 11.61 8.67 -2.19
C HIS A 8 11.63 9.44 -0.86
N LEU A 9 11.52 8.73 0.25
CA LEU A 9 11.44 9.33 1.58
C LEU A 9 12.70 9.04 2.37
N VAL A 10 13.34 10.12 2.83
CA VAL A 10 14.50 10.09 3.72
C VAL A 10 14.05 10.69 5.04
N VAL A 11 13.94 9.86 6.08
CA VAL A 11 13.63 10.18 7.49
C VAL A 11 12.61 11.31 7.69
N GLY A 12 11.37 10.96 8.03
CA GLY A 12 10.40 11.96 8.44
C GLY A 12 8.98 11.45 8.63
N TYR A 13 8.09 12.38 8.94
CA TYR A 13 6.65 12.21 8.86
C TYR A 13 6.20 12.76 7.51
N THR A 14 5.48 11.97 6.72
CA THR A 14 4.88 12.48 5.48
C THR A 14 3.47 11.93 5.29
N THR A 15 2.67 12.65 4.53
CA THR A 15 1.34 12.18 4.14
C THR A 15 1.29 11.94 2.65
N ILE A 16 0.79 10.76 2.29
CA ILE A 16 0.66 10.22 0.95
C ILE A 16 -0.83 10.14 0.63
N ARG A 17 -1.22 10.42 -0.61
CA ARG A 17 -2.61 10.20 -1.04
C ARG A 17 -2.72 8.89 -1.80
N SER A 18 -3.38 7.92 -1.19
CA SER A 18 -3.79 6.67 -1.86
C SER A 18 -5.09 6.87 -2.63
N GLN A 19 -5.18 6.30 -3.82
CA GLN A 19 -6.34 6.39 -4.69
C GLN A 19 -6.61 5.03 -5.34
N ALA A 20 -7.88 4.71 -5.55
CA ALA A 20 -8.22 3.49 -6.26
C ALA A 20 -7.64 3.56 -7.68
N ALA A 21 -7.08 2.46 -8.16
CA ALA A 21 -6.75 2.32 -9.57
C ALA A 21 -8.06 2.52 -10.36
N GLU A 22 -8.12 3.59 -11.16
CA GLU A 22 -9.26 3.82 -12.05
C GLU A 22 -9.33 2.64 -13.02
N THR A 23 -10.20 1.68 -12.75
CA THR A 23 -10.59 0.70 -13.75
C THR A 23 -11.45 1.45 -14.75
N THR A 24 -10.85 1.91 -15.85
CA THR A 24 -11.63 2.33 -17.03
C THR A 24 -12.34 1.10 -17.58
N LEU A 25 -13.51 0.78 -17.02
CA LEU A 25 -14.50 0.00 -17.74
C LEU A 25 -14.92 0.87 -18.92
N GLN A 26 -14.43 0.53 -20.09
CA GLN A 26 -14.84 1.15 -21.34
C GLN A 26 -16.34 0.86 -21.51
N ALA A 27 -17.19 1.80 -21.09
CA ALA A 27 -18.63 1.70 -21.25
C ALA A 27 -18.94 1.71 -22.74
N GLY A 28 -19.15 0.52 -23.31
CA GLY A 28 -19.87 0.37 -24.57
C GLY A 28 -21.20 1.10 -24.47
N ALA A 29 -21.57 1.78 -25.56
CA ALA A 29 -22.70 2.70 -25.68
C ALA A 29 -24.01 2.26 -24.99
N PRO A 30 -24.87 3.21 -24.56
CA PRO A 30 -26.14 2.89 -23.92
C PRO A 30 -27.05 2.14 -24.90
N THR A 31 -27.32 0.87 -24.61
CA THR A 31 -28.38 0.12 -25.31
C THR A 31 -29.60 0.06 -24.40
N SER A 32 -30.70 0.62 -24.87
CA SER A 32 -31.99 0.65 -24.17
C SER A 32 -32.64 -0.73 -24.14
N ALA A 33 -33.27 -1.06 -22.98
CA ALA A 33 -34.46 -1.92 -22.78
C ALA A 33 -34.31 -3.05 -21.74
N PRO A 34 -35.41 -3.44 -21.04
CA PRO A 34 -35.39 -3.96 -19.66
C PRO A 34 -35.63 -5.49 -19.55
N THR A 35 -35.39 -6.09 -18.36
CA THR A 35 -36.35 -6.92 -17.57
C THR A 35 -35.67 -7.79 -16.47
N ALA A 36 -36.18 -7.66 -15.24
CA ALA A 36 -36.42 -8.59 -14.11
C ALA A 36 -35.43 -9.68 -13.63
N PHE A 37 -35.22 -9.63 -12.30
CA PHE A 37 -35.16 -10.70 -11.27
C PHE A 37 -34.19 -11.90 -11.39
N GLY A 38 -33.38 -12.06 -10.34
CA GLY A 38 -32.76 -13.33 -9.96
C GLY A 38 -32.15 -13.26 -8.56
N THR A 39 -32.81 -13.87 -7.58
CA THR A 39 -32.27 -14.20 -6.25
C THR A 39 -31.33 -15.42 -6.36
N MET A 40 -30.59 -15.70 -5.27
CA MET A 40 -29.74 -16.86 -4.95
C MET A 40 -28.26 -16.70 -5.37
N ALA A 41 -27.23 -17.17 -4.67
CA ALA A 41 -26.99 -17.64 -3.30
C ALA A 41 -25.46 -17.87 -3.18
N HIS A 42 -25.01 -17.99 -1.93
CA HIS A 42 -23.77 -18.60 -1.45
C HIS A 42 -23.06 -19.59 -2.42
N HIS A 43 -21.83 -19.29 -2.84
CA HIS A 43 -20.89 -20.29 -3.37
C HIS A 43 -19.44 -19.91 -3.03
N VAL A 44 -18.78 -20.83 -2.33
CA VAL A 44 -17.37 -20.77 -1.90
C VAL A 44 -16.47 -21.03 -3.11
N VAL A 45 -15.48 -20.18 -3.37
CA VAL A 45 -14.35 -20.49 -4.25
C VAL A 45 -13.05 -19.91 -3.65
N PRO A 46 -12.05 -20.73 -3.29
CA PRO A 46 -10.64 -20.39 -3.48
C PRO A 46 -10.20 -20.95 -4.85
N PRO A 47 -9.18 -20.42 -5.56
CA PRO A 47 -7.95 -19.84 -5.00
C PRO A 47 -7.43 -18.58 -5.76
N ASN A 48 -6.36 -17.96 -5.22
CA ASN A 48 -5.40 -17.09 -5.91
C ASN A 48 -5.73 -16.61 -7.35
N SER A 49 -6.38 -15.46 -7.48
CA SER A 49 -6.41 -14.71 -8.75
C SER A 49 -5.89 -13.30 -8.56
N ASN A 50 -4.79 -13.01 -9.25
CA ASN A 50 -4.22 -11.68 -9.46
C ASN A 50 -5.19 -10.86 -10.34
N GLY A 51 -6.31 -10.45 -9.77
CA GLY A 51 -7.43 -9.84 -10.47
C GLY A 51 -8.38 -9.19 -9.47
N LEU A 52 -8.19 -7.89 -9.30
CA LEU A 52 -8.95 -6.99 -8.44
C LEU A 52 -10.47 -7.20 -8.63
N THR A 53 -11.16 -7.51 -7.54
CA THR A 53 -12.62 -7.63 -7.54
C THR A 53 -13.24 -6.24 -7.43
N ALA A 54 -14.26 -5.95 -8.24
CA ALA A 54 -15.02 -4.70 -8.15
C ALA A 54 -15.67 -4.59 -6.76
N GLY A 55 -15.01 -3.86 -5.86
CA GLY A 55 -15.31 -3.82 -4.42
C GLY A 55 -14.12 -3.53 -3.51
N GLU A 56 -12.89 -3.41 -4.03
CA GLU A 56 -11.73 -3.04 -3.22
C GLU A 56 -11.84 -1.62 -2.67
N THR A 57 -11.84 -1.52 -1.34
CA THR A 57 -11.87 -0.29 -0.55
C THR A 57 -10.46 0.22 -0.24
N CYS A 58 -9.44 -0.36 -0.87
CA CYS A 58 -8.03 -0.07 -0.64
C CYS A 58 -7.24 -0.13 -1.96
N GLU A 59 -6.09 0.53 -1.98
CA GLU A 59 -5.14 0.55 -3.09
C GLU A 59 -4.05 -0.51 -2.83
N PRO A 60 -3.88 -1.51 -3.72
CA PRO A 60 -2.76 -2.44 -3.60
C PRO A 60 -1.45 -1.72 -3.91
N VAL A 61 -0.46 -1.87 -3.03
CA VAL A 61 0.86 -1.25 -3.17
C VAL A 61 1.98 -2.25 -2.92
N GLU A 62 3.12 -2.00 -3.52
CA GLU A 62 4.40 -2.61 -3.17
C GLU A 62 5.24 -1.59 -2.38
N ILE A 63 5.78 -2.03 -1.24
CA ILE A 63 6.61 -1.22 -0.35
C ILE A 63 8.00 -1.84 -0.34
N THR A 64 9.00 -1.09 -0.81
CA THR A 64 10.38 -1.52 -0.90
C THR A 64 11.26 -0.69 0.04
N LEU A 65 11.88 -1.35 1.01
CA LEU A 65 12.86 -0.79 1.92
C LEU A 65 14.27 -1.08 1.40
N ASN A 66 15.02 -0.02 1.11
CA ASN A 66 16.44 -0.08 0.79
C ASN A 66 17.24 0.36 2.00
N THR A 67 17.90 -0.59 2.65
CA THR A 67 18.66 -0.32 3.87
C THR A 67 20.10 0.09 3.55
N GLN A 68 20.70 0.88 4.45
CA GLN A 68 22.12 1.21 4.44
C GLN A 68 22.77 0.67 5.72
N THR A 69 23.84 1.31 6.19
CA THR A 69 24.39 1.02 7.53
C THR A 69 23.34 1.32 8.61
N TRP A 70 23.39 0.57 9.71
CA TRP A 70 22.49 0.70 10.87
C TRP A 70 21.03 0.32 10.60
N ALA A 71 20.81 -0.60 9.66
CA ALA A 71 19.49 -1.10 9.31
C ALA A 71 18.72 -1.70 10.51
N SER A 72 19.43 -2.23 11.50
CA SER A 72 18.83 -2.79 12.70
C SER A 72 18.06 -1.77 13.55
N GLU A 73 18.27 -0.47 13.34
CA GLU A 73 17.74 0.60 14.19
C GLU A 73 16.41 1.15 13.68
N ILE A 74 16.04 0.80 12.45
CA ILE A 74 14.96 1.46 11.72
C ILE A 74 13.68 0.62 11.65
N THR A 75 12.54 1.27 11.79
CA THR A 75 11.20 0.69 11.57
C THR A 75 10.27 1.71 10.95
N TRP A 76 9.16 1.28 10.36
CA TRP A 76 8.21 2.18 9.71
C TRP A 76 6.78 1.68 9.82
N GLU A 77 5.82 2.58 9.74
CA GLU A 77 4.39 2.27 9.71
C GLU A 77 3.64 3.23 8.78
N LEU A 78 2.58 2.72 8.14
CA LEU A 78 1.64 3.48 7.34
C LEU A 78 0.27 3.43 8.02
N SER A 79 -0.21 4.59 8.45
CA SER A 79 -1.52 4.75 9.10
C SER A 79 -2.54 5.37 8.14
N GLY A 80 -3.76 4.85 8.14
CA GLY A 80 -4.86 5.34 7.32
C GLY A 80 -5.38 6.72 7.75
N PRO A 81 -6.38 7.26 7.02
CA PRO A 81 -6.96 8.57 7.31
C PRO A 81 -7.66 8.66 8.68
N ASP A 82 -8.06 7.52 9.24
CA ASP A 82 -8.67 7.35 10.55
C ASP A 82 -7.63 7.23 11.68
N GLY A 83 -6.33 7.26 11.35
CA GLY A 83 -5.23 7.08 12.29
C GLY A 83 -4.96 5.62 12.67
N VAL A 84 -5.62 4.65 12.02
CA VAL A 84 -5.39 3.23 12.26
C VAL A 84 -4.22 2.74 11.41
N VAL A 85 -3.28 2.00 12.02
CA VAL A 85 -2.15 1.40 11.30
C VAL A 85 -2.66 0.39 10.28
N ALA A 86 -2.42 0.67 8.99
CA ALA A 86 -2.79 -0.21 7.88
C ALA A 86 -1.72 -1.27 7.62
N VAL A 87 -0.44 -0.89 7.70
CA VAL A 87 0.71 -1.79 7.54
C VAL A 87 1.91 -1.25 8.27
N GLN A 88 2.78 -2.14 8.75
CA GLN A 88 4.03 -1.78 9.43
C GLN A 88 5.17 -2.71 9.02
N SER A 89 6.38 -2.24 9.31
CA SER A 89 7.63 -2.96 9.19
C SER A 89 7.69 -4.16 10.14
N ASP A 90 8.73 -4.97 9.96
CA ASP A 90 9.09 -5.99 10.95
C ASP A 90 9.72 -5.31 12.18
N PRO A 91 9.83 -6.00 13.33
CA PRO A 91 10.34 -5.39 14.57
C PRO A 91 11.77 -4.84 14.43
N VAL A 92 12.12 -3.88 15.29
CA VAL A 92 13.49 -3.35 15.41
C VAL A 92 14.50 -4.51 15.50
N GLY A 93 15.63 -4.37 14.79
CA GLY A 93 16.68 -5.39 14.71
C GLY A 93 16.45 -6.45 13.62
N SER A 94 15.33 -6.42 12.90
CA SER A 94 15.01 -7.43 11.88
C SER A 94 15.73 -7.19 10.55
N TYR A 95 16.24 -5.99 10.31
CA TYR A 95 16.89 -5.62 9.05
C TYR A 95 18.41 -5.65 9.13
N SER A 96 19.02 -6.16 8.06
CA SER A 96 20.47 -6.23 7.85
C SER A 96 20.92 -5.12 6.92
N ASN A 97 22.16 -4.66 7.09
CA ASN A 97 22.69 -3.54 6.30
C ASN A 97 22.79 -3.88 4.81
N TYR A 98 22.58 -2.86 3.96
CA TYR A 98 22.74 -2.92 2.50
C TYR A 98 21.86 -3.96 1.80
N GLN A 99 20.67 -4.21 2.36
CA GLN A 99 19.69 -5.14 1.84
C GLN A 99 18.42 -4.45 1.32
N HIS A 100 17.67 -5.21 0.51
CA HIS A 100 16.37 -4.84 -0.03
C HIS A 100 15.28 -5.75 0.56
N TYR A 101 14.21 -5.13 1.06
CA TYR A 101 13.05 -5.83 1.62
C TYR A 101 11.78 -5.34 0.92
N THR A 102 10.96 -6.27 0.44
CA THR A 102 9.70 -5.96 -0.25
C THR A 102 8.51 -6.48 0.55
N LYS A 103 7.48 -5.65 0.71
CA LYS A 103 6.21 -6.00 1.35
C LYS A 103 5.05 -5.52 0.47
N HIS A 104 4.09 -6.40 0.21
CA HIS A 104 2.84 -6.02 -0.44
C HIS A 104 1.77 -5.72 0.60
N ALA A 105 1.00 -4.66 0.38
CA ALA A 105 -0.07 -4.23 1.29
C ALA A 105 -1.26 -3.67 0.50
N CYS A 106 -2.40 -3.53 1.19
CA CYS A 106 -3.55 -2.81 0.67
C CYS A 106 -3.78 -1.58 1.56
N LEU A 107 -3.52 -0.38 1.04
CA LEU A 107 -3.65 0.86 1.80
C LEU A 107 -5.08 1.40 1.72
N PRO A 108 -5.68 1.84 2.84
CA PRO A 108 -6.99 2.48 2.80
C PRO A 108 -6.94 3.72 1.91
N LEU A 109 -7.99 3.98 1.16
CA LEU A 109 -8.07 5.14 0.28
C LEU A 109 -8.07 6.45 1.07
N GLY A 110 -7.42 7.49 0.53
CA GLY A 110 -7.35 8.81 1.14
C GLY A 110 -5.94 9.19 1.58
N MET A 111 -5.84 9.95 2.68
CA MET A 111 -4.56 10.40 3.22
C MET A 111 -3.98 9.33 4.14
N VAL A 112 -2.84 8.78 3.76
CA VAL A 112 -2.06 7.80 4.52
C VAL A 112 -0.84 8.49 5.09
N THR A 113 -0.56 8.29 6.37
CA THR A 113 0.61 8.87 7.05
C THR A 113 1.71 7.83 7.18
N LEU A 114 2.91 8.13 6.67
CA LEU A 114 4.11 7.35 6.94
C LEU A 114 4.80 7.90 8.20
N SER A 115 5.00 7.02 9.18
CA SER A 115 5.91 7.25 10.31
C SER A 115 7.17 6.43 10.10
N MET A 116 8.32 7.09 10.08
CA MET A 116 9.64 6.45 10.04
C MET A 116 10.28 6.59 11.41
N HIS A 117 10.74 5.49 11.98
CA HIS A 117 11.38 5.43 13.28
C HIS A 117 12.84 5.01 13.12
N ASP A 118 13.65 5.56 14.00
CA ASP A 118 15.06 5.24 14.17
C ASP A 118 15.35 5.34 15.67
N SER A 119 15.84 4.24 16.24
CA SER A 119 16.06 4.12 17.69
C SER A 119 17.21 4.97 18.22
N PHE A 120 18.17 5.39 17.38
CA PHE A 120 19.30 6.24 17.80
C PHE A 120 19.12 7.70 17.40
N GLY A 121 18.25 7.98 16.42
CA GLY A 121 17.76 9.31 16.11
C GLY A 121 18.70 10.17 15.26
N ASP A 122 19.69 9.55 14.62
CA ASP A 122 20.62 10.17 13.67
C ASP A 122 20.19 9.98 12.20
N GLY A 123 19.15 9.18 11.98
CA GLY A 123 18.47 8.96 10.72
C GLY A 123 18.80 7.61 10.09
N TRP A 124 18.24 7.36 8.91
CA TRP A 124 18.38 6.07 8.20
C TRP A 124 19.66 5.96 7.37
N ASN A 125 20.57 6.93 7.51
CA ASN A 125 21.89 6.91 6.88
C ASN A 125 21.86 6.65 5.36
N GLY A 126 20.90 7.28 4.68
CA GLY A 126 20.67 7.15 3.24
C GLY A 126 19.78 5.96 2.85
N GLY A 127 19.25 5.20 3.82
CA GLY A 127 18.20 4.22 3.58
C GLY A 127 16.90 4.88 3.11
N THR A 128 16.16 4.21 2.24
CA THR A 128 14.94 4.72 1.62
C THR A 128 13.79 3.75 1.76
N LEU A 129 12.58 4.30 1.78
CA LEU A 129 11.34 3.55 1.60
C LEU A 129 10.66 4.05 0.33
N ASP A 130 10.38 3.12 -0.58
CA ASP A 130 9.70 3.38 -1.85
C ASP A 130 8.34 2.66 -1.85
N ILE A 131 7.28 3.35 -2.28
CA ILE A 131 5.90 2.82 -2.33
C ILE A 131 5.41 2.98 -3.76
N THR A 132 4.92 1.91 -4.39
CA THR A 132 4.50 1.91 -5.81
C THR A 132 3.22 1.16 -6.05
#